data_AF-A0A656GKE4-F1
#
_entry.id   AF-A0A656GKE4-F1
#
_cell.length_a   1.000
_cell.length_b   1.000
_cell.length_c   1.000
_cell.angle_alpha   90.00
_cell.angle_beta   90.00
_cell.angle_gamma   90.00
#
_symmetry.space_group_name_H-M   'P 1'
#
loop_
_entity.id
_entity.type
_entity.pdbx_description
1 polymer ?
#
loop_
_entity_poly.entity_id
_entity_poly.type
_entity_poly.pdbx_seq_one_letter_code
_entity_poly.pdbx_strand_id
1 'polypeptide(L)'
;QPLAGGRQQLHCKLYHADTPLALSDVLPILENLGLRVLGEFPYRLHHANGREFWIHDFAFTYGEGLNLDIQQLNDTLQDAFVHIVRGDAENDAFNRLVLTAGLPWRDVAL
;
A
#
# COMPACT_ATOMS: atom_id res chain seq x y z
N GLN A 1 -10.43 28.37 -7.93
CA GLN A 1 -11.59 27.82 -7.20
C GLN A 1 -11.08 27.18 -5.92
N PRO A 2 -11.67 27.43 -4.73
CA PRO A 2 -11.21 26.79 -3.52
C PRO A 2 -11.89 25.41 -3.39
N LEU A 3 -11.10 24.33 -3.42
CA LEU A 3 -11.56 22.97 -3.11
C LEU A 3 -11.52 22.81 -1.58
N ALA A 4 -12.70 22.86 -0.96
CA ALA A 4 -12.85 22.55 0.45
C ALA A 4 -12.63 21.03 0.68
N GLY A 5 -11.64 20.68 1.50
CA GLY A 5 -11.68 19.53 2.42
C GLY A 5 -11.68 18.10 1.85
N GLY A 6 -10.95 17.81 0.78
CA GLY A 6 -10.84 16.44 0.26
C GLY A 6 -9.98 15.54 1.15
N ARG A 7 -10.54 14.43 1.64
CA ARG A 7 -9.80 13.27 2.20
C ARG A 7 -8.56 13.03 1.32
N GLN A 8 -7.35 13.18 1.87
CA GLN A 8 -6.10 12.99 1.12
C GLN A 8 -6.11 11.58 0.52
N GLN A 9 -6.24 11.51 -0.81
CA GLN A 9 -6.18 10.27 -1.56
C GLN A 9 -4.72 10.01 -1.93
N LEU A 10 -4.28 8.78 -1.68
CA LEU A 10 -2.92 8.34 -1.89
C LEU A 10 -2.88 7.25 -2.94
N HIS A 11 -1.72 7.12 -3.57
CA HIS A 11 -1.48 6.19 -4.65
C HIS A 11 -0.22 5.38 -4.35
N CYS A 12 -0.34 4.04 -4.40
CA CYS A 12 0.80 3.13 -4.35
C CYS A 12 0.85 2.37 -5.67
N LYS A 13 2.01 2.43 -6.34
CA LYS A 13 2.24 1.71 -7.59
C LYS A 13 3.12 0.50 -7.32
N LEU A 14 2.59 -0.68 -7.63
CA LEU A 14 3.30 -1.94 -7.58
C LEU A 14 3.72 -2.37 -8.97
N TYR A 15 4.96 -2.81 -9.10
CA TYR A 15 5.54 -3.29 -10.35
C TYR A 15 5.81 -4.77 -10.23
N HIS A 16 5.20 -5.56 -11.09
CA HIS A 16 5.35 -7.01 -11.12
C HIS A 16 5.77 -7.46 -12.51
N ALA A 17 6.78 -8.32 -12.57
CA ALA A 17 7.23 -8.92 -13.82
C ALA A 17 6.48 -10.24 -14.06
N ASP A 18 6.19 -10.51 -15.32
CA ASP A 18 5.76 -11.80 -15.87
C ASP A 18 4.34 -12.28 -15.44
N THR A 19 3.89 -12.04 -14.21
CA THR A 19 2.54 -12.40 -13.74
C THR A 19 1.82 -11.25 -13.02
N PRO A 20 0.49 -11.09 -13.22
CA PRO A 20 -0.30 -10.11 -12.49
C PRO A 20 -0.34 -10.47 -11.00
N LEU A 21 -0.33 -9.45 -10.14
CA LEU A 21 -0.46 -9.61 -8.70
C LEU A 21 -1.94 -9.82 -8.34
N ALA A 22 -2.24 -10.83 -7.51
CA ALA A 22 -3.61 -11.09 -7.09
C ALA A 22 -4.04 -10.05 -6.06
N LEU A 23 -5.21 -9.42 -6.28
CA LEU A 23 -5.75 -8.43 -5.34
C LEU A 23 -5.98 -9.03 -3.94
N SER A 24 -6.33 -10.32 -3.85
CA SER A 24 -6.49 -11.04 -2.59
C SER A 24 -5.24 -11.06 -1.71
N ASP A 25 -4.05 -10.92 -2.31
CA ASP A 25 -2.78 -10.99 -1.60
C ASP A 25 -2.41 -9.62 -1.02
N VAL A 26 -2.81 -8.55 -1.73
CA VAL A 26 -2.43 -7.16 -1.41
C VAL A 26 -3.45 -6.45 -0.55
N LEU A 27 -4.74 -6.64 -0.83
CA LEU A 27 -5.82 -5.95 -0.14
C LEU A 27 -5.78 -6.15 1.38
N PRO A 28 -5.57 -7.38 1.92
CA PRO A 28 -5.49 -7.58 3.35
C PRO A 28 -4.33 -6.82 4.00
N ILE A 29 -3.19 -6.68 3.30
CA ILE A 29 -2.02 -5.95 3.80
C ILE A 29 -2.34 -4.46 3.95
N LEU A 30 -2.96 -3.86 2.92
CA LEU A 30 -3.35 -2.45 2.95
C LEU A 30 -4.40 -2.19 4.04
N GLU A 31 -5.37 -3.09 4.20
CA GLU A 31 -6.40 -2.99 5.25
C GLU A 31 -5.80 -3.12 6.66
N ASN A 32 -4.89 -4.07 6.87
CA ASN A 32 -4.21 -4.28 8.14
C ASN A 32 -3.29 -3.13 8.54
N LEU A 33 -2.72 -2.42 7.56
CA LEU A 33 -2.01 -1.15 7.79
C LEU A 33 -2.94 -0.01 8.24
N GLY A 34 -4.26 -0.20 8.21
CA GLY A 34 -5.26 0.81 8.57
C GLY A 34 -5.66 1.72 7.41
N LEU A 35 -5.37 1.31 6.18
CA LEU A 35 -5.77 2.02 4.97
C LEU A 35 -7.10 1.48 4.45
N ARG A 36 -7.86 2.36 3.81
CA ARG A 36 -9.08 2.02 3.07
C ARG A 36 -8.80 2.13 1.59
N VAL A 37 -8.79 0.98 0.91
CA VAL A 37 -8.62 0.93 -0.55
C VAL A 37 -9.88 1.47 -1.23
N LEU A 38 -9.70 2.41 -2.14
CA LEU A 38 -10.75 3.05 -2.94
C LEU A 38 -10.90 2.38 -4.31
N GLY A 39 -9.80 1.85 -4.86
CA GLY A 39 -9.80 1.16 -6.14
C GLY A 39 -8.40 0.79 -6.61
N GLU A 40 -8.34 0.05 -7.71
CA GLU A 40 -7.10 -0.37 -8.36
C GLU A 40 -7.19 -0.11 -9.87
N PHE A 41 -6.07 0.33 -10.44
CA PHE A 41 -5.92 0.57 -11.88
C PHE A 41 -4.74 -0.25 -12.40
N PRO A 42 -4.99 -1.40 -13.05
CA PRO A 42 -3.95 -2.24 -13.62
C PRO A 42 -3.54 -1.72 -15.00
N TYR A 43 -2.24 -1.66 -15.24
CA TYR A 43 -1.64 -1.38 -16.54
C TYR A 43 -0.74 -2.53 -16.94
N ARG A 44 -0.97 -3.07 -18.13
CA ARG A 44 -0.12 -4.10 -18.72
C ARG A 44 0.83 -3.46 -19.73
N LEU A 45 2.11 -3.76 -19.58
CA LEU A 45 3.18 -3.35 -20.48
C LEU A 45 3.72 -4.58 -21.20
N HIS A 46 3.80 -4.50 -22.53
CA HIS A 46 4.42 -5.53 -23.35
C HIS A 46 5.79 -5.06 -23.79
N HIS A 47 6.82 -5.85 -23.50
CA HIS A 47 8.18 -5.59 -23.93
C HIS A 47 8.46 -6.28 -25.26
N ALA A 48 9.36 -5.72 -26.07
CA ALA A 48 9.65 -6.20 -27.43
C ALA A 48 10.23 -7.64 -27.47
N ASN A 49 10.77 -8.14 -26.35
CA ASN A 49 11.24 -9.51 -26.20
C ASN A 49 10.15 -10.52 -25.79
N GLY A 50 8.87 -10.11 -25.78
CA GLY A 50 7.75 -10.96 -25.40
C GLY A 50 7.49 -11.04 -23.89
N ARG A 51 8.27 -10.34 -23.06
CA ARG A 51 7.99 -10.25 -21.61
C ARG A 51 6.84 -9.30 -21.33
N GLU A 52 6.09 -9.62 -20.29
CA GLU A 52 5.01 -8.78 -19.78
C GLU A 52 5.40 -8.18 -18.43
N PHE A 53 5.03 -6.92 -18.23
CA PHE A 53 5.15 -6.25 -16.94
C PHE A 53 3.80 -5.66 -16.56
N TRP A 54 3.51 -5.69 -15.27
CA TRP A 54 2.27 -5.25 -14.69
C TRP A 54 2.54 -4.11 -13.73
N ILE A 55 1.78 -3.04 -13.86
CA ILE A 55 1.76 -1.92 -12.92
C ILE A 55 0.36 -1.90 -12.30
N HIS A 56 0.29 -2.05 -10.99
CA HIS A 56 -0.96 -1.92 -10.24
C HIS A 56 -0.92 -0.60 -9.47
N ASP A 57 -1.81 0.33 -9.80
CA ASP A 57 -1.95 1.59 -9.08
C ASP A 57 -3.15 1.51 -8.13
N PHE A 58 -2.86 1.41 -6.83
CA PHE A 58 -3.86 1.37 -5.78
C PHE A 58 -4.14 2.76 -5.26
N ALA A 59 -5.40 3.20 -5.39
CA ALA A 59 -5.88 4.40 -4.74
C ALA A 59 -6.42 4.04 -3.34
N PHE A 60 -5.99 4.74 -2.30
CA PHE A 60 -6.47 4.52 -0.94
C PHE A 60 -6.59 5.82 -0.14
N THR A 61 -7.29 5.74 0.98
CA THR A 61 -7.44 6.81 1.97
C THR A 61 -7.27 6.25 3.38
N TYR A 62 -7.23 7.10 4.39
CA TYR A 62 -7.18 6.66 5.77
C TYR A 62 -8.47 5.99 6.21
N GLY A 63 -8.34 4.96 7.06
CA GLY A 63 -9.42 4.54 7.93
C GLY A 63 -9.91 5.69 8.82
N GLU A 64 -11.17 5.65 9.25
CA GLU A 64 -11.71 6.68 10.13
C GLU A 64 -10.94 6.75 11.47
N GLY A 65 -10.61 7.97 11.90
CA GLY A 65 -9.88 8.21 13.16
C GLY A 65 -8.36 8.37 13.05
N LEU A 66 -7.78 8.12 11.87
CA LEU A 66 -6.37 8.39 11.58
C LEU A 66 -6.20 9.81 11.01
N ASN A 67 -5.75 10.76 11.84
CA ASN A 67 -5.41 12.12 11.42
C ASN A 67 -3.89 12.30 11.37
N LEU A 68 -3.22 11.44 10.59
CA LEU A 68 -1.76 11.45 10.44
C LEU A 68 -1.38 12.07 9.11
N ASP A 69 -0.19 12.66 9.07
CA ASP A 69 0.43 13.10 7.84
C ASP A 69 1.21 11.95 7.20
N ILE A 70 0.54 11.15 6.36
CA ILE A 70 1.16 10.04 5.64
C ILE A 70 2.27 10.46 4.70
N GLN A 71 2.34 11.74 4.29
CA GLN A 71 3.47 12.21 3.50
C GLN A 71 4.77 12.06 4.30
N GLN A 72 4.69 12.23 5.63
CA GLN A 72 5.82 12.03 6.55
C GLN A 72 6.07 10.55 6.87
N LEU A 73 5.04 9.71 6.77
CA LEU A 73 5.11 8.26 7.01
C LEU A 73 5.24 7.43 5.72
N ASN A 74 5.40 8.09 4.57
CA ASN A 74 5.34 7.43 3.26
C ASN A 74 6.46 6.40 3.12
N ASP A 75 7.67 6.75 3.58
CA ASP A 75 8.82 5.84 3.57
C ASP A 75 8.59 4.64 4.49
N THR A 76 8.07 4.87 5.70
CA THR A 76 7.74 3.80 6.66
C THR A 76 6.64 2.87 6.15
N LEU A 77 5.61 3.44 5.53
CA LEU A 77 4.52 2.67 4.89
C LEU A 77 5.08 1.83 3.75
N GLN A 78 5.87 2.43 2.87
CA GLN A 78 6.44 1.74 1.72
C GLN A 78 7.34 0.59 2.15
N ASP A 79 8.22 0.81 3.14
CA ASP A 79 9.08 -0.24 3.67
C ASP A 79 8.28 -1.37 4.31
N ALA A 80 7.33 -1.06 5.19
CA ALA A 80 6.47 -2.08 5.81
C ALA A 80 5.71 -2.89 4.76
N PHE A 81 5.12 -2.20 3.78
CA PHE A 81 4.38 -2.84 2.71
C PHE A 81 5.25 -3.78 1.87
N VAL A 82 6.46 -3.35 1.47
CA VAL A 82 7.40 -4.19 0.72
C VAL A 82 7.79 -5.44 1.51
N HIS A 83 8.04 -5.32 2.81
CA HIS A 83 8.42 -6.45 3.65
C HIS A 83 7.26 -7.42 3.91
N ILE A 84 6.05 -6.93 4.15
CA ILE A 84 4.87 -7.80 4.35
C ILE A 84 4.52 -8.52 3.04
N VAL A 85 4.54 -7.83 1.89
CA VAL A 85 4.28 -8.44 0.57
C VAL A 85 5.31 -9.53 0.22
N ARG A 86 6.57 -9.36 0.65
CA ARG A 86 7.63 -10.36 0.45
C ARG A 86 7.53 -11.54 1.42
N GLY A 87 6.68 -11.47 2.44
CA GLY A 87 6.58 -12.46 3.50
C GLY A 87 7.68 -12.35 4.56
N ASP A 88 8.42 -11.23 4.59
CA ASP A 88 9.46 -10.96 5.59
C ASP A 88 8.87 -10.48 6.93
N ALA A 89 7.59 -10.10 6.94
CA ALA A 89 6.86 -9.59 8.10
C ALA A 89 5.43 -10.17 8.14
N GLU A 90 4.89 -10.36 9.33
CA GLU A 90 3.54 -10.88 9.51
C GLU A 90 2.47 -9.89 9.03
N ASN A 91 1.38 -10.42 8.48
CA ASN A 91 0.25 -9.63 8.00
C ASN A 91 -0.91 -9.68 9.00
N ASP A 92 -0.82 -8.94 10.10
CA ASP A 92 -1.83 -8.94 11.17
C ASP A 92 -2.37 -7.53 11.50
N ALA A 93 -3.32 -7.46 12.44
CA ALA A 93 -3.95 -6.21 12.84
C ALA A 93 -3.01 -5.25 13.60
N PHE A 94 -1.84 -5.71 14.05
CA PHE A 94 -0.83 -4.85 14.67
C PHE A 94 -0.13 -3.97 13.63
N ASN A 95 -0.15 -4.32 12.34
CA ASN A 95 0.39 -3.50 11.25
C ASN A 95 -0.16 -2.07 11.23
N ARG A 96 -1.35 -1.81 11.77
CA ARG A 96 -1.88 -0.47 11.96
C ARG A 96 -1.00 0.42 12.85
N LEU A 97 -0.19 -0.16 13.75
CA LEU A 97 0.77 0.54 14.61
C LEU A 97 1.92 1.17 13.83
N VAL A 98 2.26 0.62 12.66
CA VAL A 98 3.25 1.23 11.74
C VAL A 98 2.82 2.65 11.39
N LEU A 99 1.53 2.84 11.10
CA LEU A 99 0.97 4.15 10.84
C LEU A 99 0.64 4.89 12.15
N THR A 100 -0.11 4.30 13.08
CA THR A 100 -0.61 5.03 14.26
C THR A 100 0.47 5.46 15.25
N ALA A 101 1.57 4.71 15.35
CA ALA A 101 2.65 4.97 16.30
C ALA A 101 3.98 5.37 15.63
N GLY A 102 4.03 5.40 14.28
CA GLY A 102 5.26 5.67 13.53
C GLY A 102 6.37 4.64 13.78
N LEU A 103 6.00 3.44 14.21
CA LEU A 103 6.96 2.39 14.50
C LEU A 103 7.41 1.71 13.20
N PRO A 104 8.71 1.41 13.06
CA PRO A 104 9.18 0.61 11.94
C PRO A 104 8.58 -0.79 12.02
N TRP A 105 8.33 -1.42 10.86
CA TRP A 105 7.74 -2.76 10.77
C TRP A 105 8.43 -3.82 11.65
N ARG A 106 9.74 -3.64 11.87
CA ARG A 106 10.58 -4.51 12.70
C ARG A 106 10.19 -4.53 14.18
N ASP A 107 9.53 -3.48 14.66
CA ASP A 107 9.05 -3.37 16.03
C ASP A 107 7.59 -3.85 16.17
N VAL A 108 6.93 -4.17 15.06
CA VAL A 108 5.51 -4.56 14.99
C VAL A 108 5.34 -6.04 14.61
N ALA A 109 6.18 -6.57 13.72
CA ALA A 109 6.20 -7.98 13.37
C ALA A 109 7.00 -8.78 14.43
N LEU A 110 6.29 -9.36 15.40
CA LEU A 110 6.83 -10.23 16.45
C LEU A 110 6.54 -11.71 16.16
#